data_AF-A0A1G7ACK1-F1
#
_entry.id   AF-A0A1G7ACK1-F1
#
_cell.length_a   1.000
_cell.length_b   1.000
_cell.length_c   1.000
_cell.angle_alpha   90.00
_cell.angle_beta   90.00
_cell.angle_gamma   90.00
#
_symmetry.space_group_name_H-M   'P 1'
#
loop_
_entity.id
_entity.type
_entity.pdbx_description
1 polymer ?
#
loop_
_entity_poly.entity_id
_entity_poly.type
_entity_poly.pdbx_seq_one_letter_code
_entity_poly.pdbx_strand_id
1 'polypeptide(L)'
;MATEAERTAILARLDEVETEMKRAGLWLEPLPDPPATGPLDPATGFEAWLQGVFLPNARRAAETDSLPPRSQVGVMAMRQYDHDGAMPEALLLVSLLHDVDRMIEMVARKKRPRKKARR
;
A
#
# COMPACT_ATOMS: atom_id res chain seq x y z
N MET A 1 1.82 -9.41 -18.32
CA MET A 1 2.90 -9.12 -17.36
C MET A 1 2.99 -7.61 -17.20
N ALA A 2 3.29 -7.10 -16.01
CA ALA A 2 3.52 -5.66 -15.83
C ALA A 2 4.70 -5.23 -16.73
N THR A 3 4.61 -4.07 -17.36
CA THR A 3 5.74 -3.52 -18.10
C THR A 3 6.83 -3.07 -17.12
N GLU A 4 8.06 -2.95 -17.60
CA GLU A 4 9.16 -2.39 -16.80
C GLU A 4 8.82 -0.99 -16.28
N ALA A 5 8.23 -0.15 -17.12
CA ALA A 5 7.76 1.18 -16.73
C ALA A 5 6.69 1.14 -15.60
N GLU A 6 5.74 0.19 -15.65
CA GLU A 6 4.73 0.01 -14.60
C GLU A 6 5.37 -0.44 -13.27
N ARG A 7 6.34 -1.37 -13.36
CA ARG A 7 7.09 -1.84 -12.20
C ARG A 7 7.86 -0.70 -11.54
N THR A 8 8.62 0.06 -12.33
CA THR A 8 9.38 1.21 -11.85
C THR A 8 8.47 2.28 -11.23
N ALA A 9 7.32 2.55 -11.85
CA ALA A 9 6.36 3.51 -11.31
C ALA A 9 5.78 3.06 -9.96
N ILE A 10 5.46 1.78 -9.79
CA ILE A 10 4.99 1.24 -8.50
C ILE A 10 6.09 1.33 -7.44
N LEU A 11 7.32 0.95 -7.77
CA LEU A 11 8.44 1.02 -6.83
C LEU A 11 8.71 2.46 -6.37
N ALA A 12 8.75 3.41 -7.31
CA ALA A 12 8.89 4.83 -7.00
C ALA A 12 7.76 5.34 -6.10
N ARG A 13 6.52 4.88 -6.35
CA ARG A 13 5.38 5.25 -5.50
C ARG A 13 5.50 4.66 -4.08
N LEU A 14 6.08 3.48 -3.91
CA LEU A 14 6.36 2.90 -2.59
C LEU A 14 7.47 3.68 -1.86
N ASP A 15 8.45 4.24 -2.58
CA ASP A 15 9.46 5.13 -2.00
C ASP A 15 8.85 6.46 -1.52
N GLU A 16 7.91 7.00 -2.28
CA GLU A 16 7.14 8.19 -1.86
C GLU A 16 6.34 7.92 -0.58
N VAL A 17 5.71 6.74 -0.46
CA VAL A 17 4.99 6.32 0.76
C VAL A 17 5.94 6.30 1.96
N GLU A 18 7.10 5.66 1.83
CA GLU A 18 8.09 5.60 2.91
C GLU A 18 8.60 6.99 3.32
N THR A 19 8.90 7.83 2.33
CA THR A 19 9.34 9.21 2.55
C THR A 19 8.29 10.00 3.32
N GLU A 20 7.02 9.82 2.94
CA GLU A 20 5.90 10.50 3.56
C GLU A 20 5.63 10.01 4.99
N MET A 21 5.75 8.71 5.25
CA MET A 21 5.68 8.17 6.61
C MET A 21 6.71 8.84 7.52
N LYS A 22 7.95 8.97 7.05
CA LYS A 22 9.02 9.66 7.79
C LYS A 22 8.70 11.14 8.01
N ARG A 23 8.24 11.84 6.97
CA ARG A 23 7.86 13.26 7.04
C ARG A 23 6.73 13.51 8.03
N ALA A 24 5.72 12.63 8.06
CA ALA A 24 4.55 12.74 8.91
C ALA A 24 4.79 12.26 10.37
N GLY A 25 5.99 11.75 10.69
CA GLY A 25 6.31 11.20 12.02
C GLY A 25 5.62 9.85 12.30
N LEU A 26 5.17 9.16 11.24
CA LEU A 26 4.49 7.85 11.30
C LEU A 26 5.45 6.68 11.10
N TRP A 27 6.72 6.97 10.85
CA TRP A 27 7.77 5.95 10.75
C TRP A 27 8.27 5.54 12.13
N LEU A 28 8.25 4.24 12.41
CA LEU A 28 8.56 3.71 13.74
C LEU A 28 10.02 3.28 13.83
N GLU A 29 10.76 3.86 14.78
CA GLU A 29 12.13 3.48 15.14
C GLU A 29 12.30 3.47 16.68
N PRO A 30 12.52 2.29 17.32
CA PRO A 30 12.58 0.97 16.70
C PRO A 30 11.21 0.51 16.18
N LEU A 31 11.21 -0.26 15.08
CA LEU A 31 10.00 -0.89 14.56
C LEU A 31 9.54 -1.97 15.56
N PRO A 32 8.34 -1.85 16.17
CA PRO A 32 7.78 -2.94 16.97
C PRO A 32 7.51 -4.16 16.08
N ASP A 33 7.55 -5.35 16.65
CA ASP A 33 7.24 -6.58 15.90
C ASP A 33 5.85 -6.46 15.28
N PRO A 34 5.74 -6.44 13.93
CA PRO A 34 4.44 -6.31 13.31
C PRO A 34 3.64 -7.58 13.56
N PRO A 35 2.32 -7.50 13.78
CA PRO A 35 1.50 -8.69 13.93
C PRO A 35 1.58 -9.51 12.64
N ALA A 36 2.23 -10.67 12.70
CA ALA A 36 2.40 -11.58 11.57
C ALA A 36 1.04 -12.05 11.01
N THR A 37 0.06 -12.23 11.90
CA THR A 37 -1.36 -12.48 11.64
C THR A 37 -2.16 -12.10 12.88
N GLY A 38 -3.11 -11.18 12.79
CA GLY A 38 -3.96 -10.80 13.92
C GLY A 38 -4.59 -9.40 13.78
N PRO A 39 -5.40 -8.97 14.75
CA PRO A 39 -5.89 -7.61 14.83
C PRO A 39 -4.70 -6.65 14.94
N LEU A 40 -4.72 -5.56 14.17
CA LEU A 40 -3.74 -4.50 14.30
C LEU A 40 -3.91 -3.83 15.68
N ASP A 41 -2.81 -3.56 16.36
CA ASP A 41 -2.81 -2.71 17.55
C ASP A 41 -3.42 -1.34 17.19
N PRO A 42 -4.41 -0.82 17.94
CA PRO A 42 -5.02 0.47 17.65
C PRO A 42 -4.04 1.65 17.67
N ALA A 43 -2.96 1.58 18.45
CA ALA A 43 -2.05 2.69 18.68
C ALA A 43 -0.91 2.79 17.66
N THR A 44 -0.37 1.67 17.19
CA THR A 44 0.77 1.63 16.25
C THR A 44 0.70 0.50 15.22
N GLY A 45 -0.36 -0.32 15.28
CA GLY A 45 -0.44 -1.55 14.52
C GLY A 45 -0.49 -1.32 13.03
N PHE A 46 -1.12 -0.23 12.58
CA PHE A 46 -1.19 0.10 11.16
C PHE A 46 0.17 0.53 10.62
N GLU A 47 0.86 1.47 11.28
CA GLU A 47 2.19 1.95 10.89
C GLU A 47 3.22 0.82 10.92
N ALA A 48 3.21 0.02 11.98
CA ALA A 48 4.09 -1.14 12.13
C ALA A 48 3.86 -2.18 11.03
N TRP A 49 2.59 -2.48 10.72
CA TRP A 49 2.24 -3.37 9.62
C TRP A 49 2.62 -2.77 8.26
N LEU A 50 2.41 -1.46 8.06
CA LEU A 50 2.72 -0.79 6.82
C LEU A 50 4.23 -0.85 6.52
N GLN A 51 5.05 -0.55 7.53
CA GLN A 51 6.51 -0.57 7.46
C GLN A 51 7.08 -1.99 7.40
N GLY A 52 6.66 -2.87 8.30
CA GLY A 52 7.26 -4.20 8.49
C GLY A 52 6.71 -5.28 7.57
N VAL A 53 5.50 -5.11 7.02
CA VAL A 53 4.82 -6.15 6.24
C VAL A 53 4.46 -5.64 4.85
N PHE A 54 3.72 -4.55 4.74
CA PHE A 54 3.19 -4.10 3.45
C PHE A 54 4.29 -3.66 2.50
N LEU A 55 5.11 -2.66 2.88
CA LEU A 55 6.16 -2.10 2.03
C LEU A 55 7.12 -3.18 1.48
N PRO A 56 7.76 -4.04 2.31
CA PRO A 56 8.69 -5.05 1.80
C PRO A 56 7.99 -6.07 0.89
N ASN A 57 6.76 -6.47 1.22
CA ASN A 57 6.01 -7.42 0.39
C ASN A 57 5.54 -6.81 -0.94
N ALA A 58 5.12 -5.54 -0.93
CA ALA A 58 4.70 -4.82 -2.12
C ALA A 58 5.87 -4.63 -3.09
N ARG A 59 7.06 -4.26 -2.60
CA ARG A 59 8.29 -4.15 -3.40
C ARG A 59 8.63 -5.48 -4.06
N ARG A 60 8.70 -6.56 -3.26
CA ARG A 60 8.95 -7.92 -3.76
C ARG A 60 7.90 -8.38 -4.78
N ALA A 61 6.63 -8.07 -4.54
CA ALA A 61 5.55 -8.42 -5.46
C ALA A 61 5.63 -7.66 -6.78
N ALA A 62 6.00 -6.37 -6.71
CA ALA A 62 6.27 -5.56 -7.89
C ALA A 62 7.45 -6.13 -8.69
N GLU A 63 8.54 -6.56 -8.05
CA GLU A 63 9.74 -7.17 -8.67
C GLU A 63 9.51 -8.57 -9.25
N THR A 64 8.58 -9.34 -8.70
CA THR A 64 8.31 -10.72 -9.14
C THR A 64 7.07 -10.87 -10.03
N ASP A 65 6.47 -9.75 -10.48
CA ASP A 65 5.20 -9.71 -11.23
C ASP A 65 4.05 -10.46 -10.51
N SER A 66 4.12 -10.55 -9.18
CA SER A 66 3.18 -11.30 -8.33
C SER A 66 2.19 -10.39 -7.58
N LEU A 67 2.02 -9.15 -8.07
CA LEU A 67 1.05 -8.20 -7.53
C LEU A 67 -0.37 -8.80 -7.44
N PRO A 68 -1.10 -8.54 -6.33
CA PRO A 68 -2.42 -9.08 -6.14
C PRO A 68 -3.43 -8.47 -7.13
N PRO A 69 -4.58 -9.12 -7.36
CA PRO A 69 -5.58 -8.60 -8.29
C PRO A 69 -6.28 -7.32 -7.81
N ARG A 70 -6.19 -7.02 -6.51
CA ARG A 70 -6.74 -5.86 -5.81
C ARG A 70 -5.86 -5.55 -4.60
N SER A 71 -5.85 -4.28 -4.21
CA SER A 71 -5.27 -3.78 -2.96
C SER A 71 -6.26 -2.79 -2.35
N GLN A 72 -6.24 -2.65 -1.02
CA GLN A 72 -7.13 -1.76 -0.26
C GLN A 72 -6.37 -1.01 0.83
N VAL A 73 -5.05 -0.82 0.67
CA VAL A 73 -4.22 -0.21 1.71
C VAL A 73 -4.57 1.27 1.93
N GLY A 74 -4.99 1.98 0.88
CA GLY A 74 -5.46 3.36 1.00
C GLY A 74 -6.76 3.46 1.79
N VAL A 75 -7.68 2.50 1.61
CA VAL A 75 -8.93 2.43 2.39
C VAL A 75 -8.62 2.12 3.86
N MET A 76 -7.65 1.24 4.12
CA MET A 76 -7.19 0.95 5.49
C MET A 76 -6.59 2.20 6.14
N ALA A 77 -5.72 2.92 5.42
CA ALA A 77 -5.12 4.17 5.90
C ALA A 77 -6.16 5.26 6.19
N MET A 78 -7.12 5.45 5.27
CA MET A 78 -8.22 6.39 5.48
C MET A 78 -8.96 6.07 6.79
N ARG A 79 -9.35 4.81 7.01
CA ARG A 79 -10.03 4.40 8.26
C ARG A 79 -9.18 4.61 9.51
N GLN A 80 -7.86 4.42 9.41
CA GLN A 80 -6.94 4.64 10.51
C GLN A 80 -6.87 6.12 10.91
N TYR A 81 -6.84 7.03 9.93
CA TYR A 81 -6.58 8.45 10.15
C TYR A 81 -7.83 9.36 10.13
N ASP A 82 -9.02 8.80 9.90
CA ASP A 82 -10.31 9.53 9.89
C ASP A 82 -10.99 9.62 11.27
N HIS A 83 -10.31 9.20 12.36
CA HIS A 83 -10.90 9.20 13.71
C HIS A 83 -10.74 10.56 14.44
N ASP A 84 -11.87 11.11 14.94
CA ASP A 84 -12.03 12.26 15.87
C ASP A 84 -11.04 13.45 15.74
N GLY A 85 -10.68 13.78 14.51
CA GLY A 85 -9.77 14.87 14.17
C GLY A 85 -8.74 14.38 13.19
N ALA A 86 -9.08 14.42 11.90
CA ALA A 86 -8.20 13.98 10.81
C ALA A 86 -6.78 14.48 11.05
N MET A 87 -5.80 13.56 11.09
CA MET A 87 -4.38 13.93 11.19
C MET A 87 -3.97 14.59 9.88
N PRO A 88 -3.84 15.94 9.80
CA PRO A 88 -3.62 16.61 8.52
C PRO A 88 -2.30 16.17 7.88
N GLU A 89 -1.32 15.79 8.70
CA GLU A 89 -0.02 15.27 8.29
C GLU A 89 -0.12 13.94 7.54
N ALA A 90 -1.18 13.15 7.78
CA ALA A 90 -1.38 11.83 7.15
C ALA A 90 -2.18 11.89 5.84
N LEU A 91 -2.77 13.05 5.47
CA LEU A 91 -3.62 13.16 4.28
C LEU A 91 -2.89 12.80 2.99
N LEU A 92 -1.63 13.24 2.87
CA LEU A 92 -0.80 12.91 1.71
C LEU A 92 -0.44 11.42 1.70
N LEU A 93 -0.12 10.83 2.86
CA LEU A 93 0.11 9.38 2.98
C LEU A 93 -1.10 8.58 2.50
N VAL A 94 -2.31 8.94 2.95
CA VAL A 94 -3.57 8.30 2.51
C VAL A 94 -3.73 8.38 1.00
N SER A 95 -3.45 9.55 0.40
CA SER A 95 -3.51 9.73 -1.05
C SER A 95 -2.51 8.84 -1.79
N LEU A 96 -1.26 8.77 -1.32
CA LEU A 96 -0.22 7.94 -1.93
C LEU A 96 -0.61 6.45 -1.89
N LEU A 97 -1.17 5.98 -0.77
CA LEU A 97 -1.63 4.60 -0.61
C LEU A 97 -2.83 4.26 -1.51
N HIS A 98 -3.75 5.21 -1.72
CA HIS A 98 -4.82 5.06 -2.71
C HIS A 98 -4.30 5.00 -4.15
N ASP A 99 -3.24 5.74 -4.47
CA ASP A 99 -2.61 5.66 -5.78
C ASP A 99 -1.91 4.30 -5.99
N VAL A 100 -1.26 3.75 -4.95
CA VAL A 100 -0.74 2.37 -4.98
C VAL A 100 -1.86 1.37 -5.28
N ASP A 101 -3.00 1.46 -4.59
CA ASP A 101 -4.16 0.59 -4.84
C ASP A 101 -4.60 0.65 -6.31
N ARG A 102 -4.73 1.86 -6.86
CA ARG A 102 -5.13 2.09 -8.25
C ARG A 102 -4.14 1.50 -9.23
N MET A 103 -2.84 1.69 -9.02
CA MET A 103 -1.79 1.17 -9.89
C MET A 103 -1.77 -0.37 -9.91
N ILE A 104 -1.88 -1.00 -8.75
CA ILE A 104 -1.98 -2.47 -8.61
C ILE A 104 -3.20 -3.00 -9.38
N GLU A 105 -4.37 -2.38 -9.20
CA GLU A 105 -5.58 -2.77 -9.91
C GLU A 105 -5.46 -2.62 -11.43
N MET A 106 -4.83 -1.55 -11.92
CA MET A 106 -4.63 -1.32 -13.34
C MET A 106 -3.76 -2.43 -13.97
N VAL A 107 -2.65 -2.78 -13.31
CA VAL A 107 -1.77 -3.88 -13.75
C VAL A 107 -2.56 -5.21 -13.76
N ALA A 108 -3.34 -5.48 -12.70
CA ALA A 108 -4.13 -6.69 -12.61
C ALA A 108 -5.23 -6.79 -13.67
N ARG A 109 -5.92 -5.68 -13.99
CA ARG A 109 -6.96 -5.64 -15.03
C ARG A 109 -6.38 -5.96 -16.41
N LYS A 110 -5.18 -5.49 -16.72
CA LYS A 110 -4.48 -5.81 -17.98
C LYS A 110 -4.12 -7.30 -18.09
N LYS A 111 -3.85 -7.98 -16.96
CA LYS A 111 -3.58 -9.43 -16.92
C LYS A 111 -4.83 -10.29 -17.11
N ARG A 112 -6.04 -9.77 -16.86
CA ARG A 112 -7.27 -10.56 -16.96
C ARG A 112 -7.66 -10.76 -18.43
N PRO A 113 -7.78 -12.01 -18.93
CA PRO A 113 -8.33 -12.25 -20.24
C PRO A 113 -9.79 -11.78 -20.26
N ARG A 114 -10.17 -10.99 -21.28
CA ARG A 114 -11.58 -10.66 -21.54
C ARG A 114 -12.33 -11.98 -21.73
N LYS A 115 -13.14 -12.40 -20.74
CA LYS A 115 -14.11 -13.48 -20.94
C LYS A 115 -15.00 -13.05 -22.11
N LYS A 116 -14.88 -13.72 -23.27
CA LYS A 116 -15.84 -13.57 -24.36
C LYS A 116 -17.20 -13.90 -23.79
N ALA A 117 -18.12 -12.94 -23.81
CA ALA A 117 -19.53 -13.20 -23.57
C ALA A 117 -19.96 -14.29 -24.56
N ARG A 118 -20.24 -15.49 -24.03
CA ARG A 118 -20.89 -16.53 -24.84
C ARG A 118 -22.28 -16.00 -25.18
N ARG A 119 -22.55 -15.97 -26.49
CA ARG A 119 -23.83 -15.63 -27.11
C ARG A 119 -24.96 -16.48 -26.56
#